data_AF-A0A929AN05-F1
#
_entry.id   AF-A0A929AN05-F1
#
_cell.length_a   1.000
_cell.length_b   1.000
_cell.length_c   1.000
_cell.angle_alpha   90.00
_cell.angle_beta   90.00
_cell.angle_gamma   90.00
#
_symmetry.space_group_name_H-M   'P 1'
#
loop_
_entity.id
_entity.type
_entity.pdbx_description
1 polymer ?
#
loop_
_entity_poly.entity_id
_entity_poly.type
_entity_poly.pdbx_seq_one_letter_code
_entity_poly.pdbx_strand_id
1 'polypeptide(L)'
;MQWLPGITARSCTSMIKHIKQRINKTNPPRPSLIRQFEFYQRMAKKLGLDIKTDPIIWIYEFLFVVTRDSGKEIEFLKYWGKLALYAELHGHHKHPAYAIGLAAAKAGLPIRHDVMNGIDFFDDRVEKVRISKGQSDSNAKQMYFEAQKALENPQGSISKKAMNKVVKYMEYGYHSTRLKVTTLIEDFDFYYRS
;
A
#
# COMPACT_ATOMS: atom_id res chain seq x y z
N MET A 1 23.92 9.35 5.21
CA MET A 1 23.28 8.04 4.95
C MET A 1 23.20 7.87 3.44
N GLN A 2 23.72 6.78 2.88
CA GLN A 2 23.70 6.53 1.44
C GLN A 2 22.89 5.26 1.16
N TRP A 3 21.86 5.40 0.34
CA TRP A 3 20.99 4.30 -0.03
C TRP A 3 21.49 3.64 -1.32
N LEU A 4 21.48 2.30 -1.35
CA LEU A 4 21.80 1.56 -2.57
C LEU A 4 20.74 1.78 -3.66
N PRO A 5 21.09 1.62 -4.95
CA PRO A 5 20.13 1.60 -6.06
C PRO A 5 18.98 0.60 -5.83
N GLY A 6 17.74 1.04 -6.06
CA GLY A 6 16.52 0.25 -5.90
C GLY A 6 15.55 0.81 -4.86
N ILE A 7 14.83 -0.08 -4.19
CA ILE A 7 13.94 0.26 -3.08
C ILE A 7 14.54 -0.25 -1.78
N THR A 8 14.75 0.64 -0.82
CA THR A 8 15.08 0.27 0.55
C THR A 8 13.85 0.45 1.42
N ALA A 9 13.39 -0.60 2.08
CA ALA A 9 12.18 -0.60 2.91
C ALA A 9 12.50 -0.96 4.36
N ARG A 10 11.86 -0.26 5.30
CA ARG A 10 12.01 -0.56 6.72
C ARG A 10 11.40 -1.90 7.11
N SER A 11 10.37 -2.32 6.39
CA SER A 11 9.75 -3.64 6.57
C SER A 11 9.24 -4.17 5.25
N CYS A 12 9.74 -5.35 4.87
CA CYS A 12 9.35 -6.06 3.68
C CYS A 12 9.46 -7.58 3.88
N THR A 13 8.77 -8.36 3.06
CA THR A 13 8.82 -9.82 3.09
C THR A 13 8.37 -10.40 1.75
N SER A 14 8.50 -11.71 1.55
CA SER A 14 7.90 -12.38 0.39
C SER A 14 6.37 -12.14 0.34
N MET A 15 5.86 -11.72 -0.82
CA MET A 15 4.45 -11.41 -1.01
C MET A 15 3.56 -12.63 -0.75
N ILE A 16 3.94 -13.80 -1.27
CA ILE A 16 3.18 -15.03 -1.05
C ILE A 16 3.17 -15.43 0.43
N LYS A 17 4.29 -15.25 1.14
CA LYS A 17 4.37 -15.50 2.59
C LYS A 17 3.42 -14.57 3.35
N HIS A 18 3.43 -13.28 3.03
CA HIS A 18 2.53 -12.29 3.64
C HIS A 18 1.05 -12.66 3.43
N ILE A 19 0.68 -13.03 2.20
CA ILE A 19 -0.71 -13.41 1.87
C ILE A 19 -1.13 -14.67 2.62
N LYS A 20 -0.32 -15.75 2.58
CA LYS A 20 -0.61 -17.01 3.28
C LYS A 20 -0.79 -16.79 4.77
N GLN A 21 0.08 -15.98 5.40
CA GLN A 21 -0.06 -15.63 6.81
C GLN A 21 -1.37 -14.95 7.14
N ARG A 22 -1.92 -14.13 6.23
CA ARG A 22 -3.22 -13.46 6.42
C ARG A 22 -4.39 -14.40 6.21
N ILE A 23 -4.35 -15.23 5.17
CA ILE A 23 -5.41 -16.20 4.85
C ILE A 23 -5.54 -17.23 5.98
N ASN A 24 -4.42 -17.73 6.49
CA ASN A 24 -4.38 -18.80 7.50
C ASN A 24 -4.61 -18.31 8.93
N LYS A 25 -4.95 -17.03 9.15
CA LYS A 25 -5.27 -16.52 10.50
C LYS A 25 -6.54 -17.14 11.10
N THR A 26 -7.45 -17.62 10.26
CA THR A 26 -8.71 -18.24 10.67
C THR A 26 -8.89 -19.56 9.94
N ASN A 27 -9.60 -20.50 10.57
CA ASN A 27 -10.03 -21.74 9.93
C ASN A 27 -11.55 -21.88 10.11
N PRO A 28 -12.36 -21.78 9.03
CA PRO A 28 -11.97 -21.61 7.64
C PRO A 28 -11.40 -20.20 7.32
N PRO A 29 -10.68 -20.04 6.19
CA PRO A 29 -10.22 -18.73 5.75
C PRO A 29 -11.38 -17.78 5.41
N ARG A 30 -11.18 -16.48 5.65
CA ARG A 30 -12.20 -15.46 5.35
C ARG A 30 -12.41 -15.33 3.83
N PRO A 31 -13.65 -15.44 3.31
CA PRO A 31 -13.92 -15.33 1.88
C PRO A 31 -13.45 -14.00 1.26
N SER A 32 -13.49 -12.90 2.01
CA SER A 32 -13.00 -11.59 1.56
C SER A 32 -11.50 -11.58 1.29
N LEU A 33 -10.70 -12.32 2.07
CA LEU A 33 -9.26 -12.43 1.86
C LEU A 33 -8.93 -13.29 0.64
N ILE A 34 -9.73 -14.33 0.37
CA ILE A 34 -9.59 -15.16 -0.83
C ILE A 34 -9.85 -14.31 -2.08
N ARG A 35 -10.99 -13.59 -2.13
CA ARG A 35 -11.31 -12.67 -3.24
C ARG A 35 -10.26 -11.58 -3.43
N GLN A 36 -9.73 -11.05 -2.34
CA GLN A 36 -8.65 -10.06 -2.38
C GLN A 36 -7.36 -10.67 -2.96
N PHE A 37 -7.04 -11.93 -2.62
CA PHE A 37 -5.89 -12.61 -3.22
C PHE A 37 -6.09 -12.87 -4.72
N GLU A 38 -7.26 -13.32 -5.14
CA GLU A 38 -7.59 -13.49 -6.58
C GLU A 38 -7.43 -12.17 -7.34
N PHE A 39 -7.83 -11.04 -6.72
CA PHE A 39 -7.60 -9.73 -7.31
C PHE A 39 -6.11 -9.41 -7.48
N TYR A 40 -5.27 -9.67 -6.48
CA TYR A 40 -3.82 -9.48 -6.61
C TYR A 40 -3.21 -10.38 -7.69
N GLN A 41 -3.71 -11.60 -7.86
CA GLN A 41 -3.28 -12.45 -8.97
C GLN A 41 -3.65 -11.85 -10.33
N ARG A 42 -4.83 -11.23 -10.47
CA ARG A 42 -5.17 -10.48 -11.71
C ARG A 42 -4.23 -9.30 -11.94
N MET A 43 -3.92 -8.54 -10.90
CA MET A 43 -2.92 -7.45 -10.99
C MET A 43 -1.55 -7.95 -11.47
N ALA A 44 -1.09 -9.09 -10.95
CA ALA A 44 0.19 -9.66 -11.36
C ALA A 44 0.17 -10.10 -12.83
N LYS A 45 -0.91 -10.77 -13.26
CA LYS A 45 -1.09 -11.19 -14.66
C LYS A 45 -1.06 -10.02 -15.63
N LYS A 46 -1.57 -8.84 -15.25
CA LYS A 46 -1.47 -7.60 -16.06
C LYS A 46 -0.03 -7.21 -16.39
N LEU A 47 0.93 -7.61 -15.57
CA LEU A 47 2.35 -7.39 -15.81
C LEU A 47 3.08 -8.64 -16.35
N GLY A 48 2.36 -9.74 -16.60
CA GLY A 48 2.95 -11.03 -16.96
C GLY A 48 3.71 -11.70 -15.80
N LEU A 49 3.28 -11.45 -14.56
CA LEU A 49 3.84 -12.05 -13.35
C LEU A 49 2.87 -13.06 -12.72
N ASP A 50 3.40 -14.01 -11.94
CA ASP A 50 2.65 -14.91 -11.07
C ASP A 50 3.16 -14.84 -9.62
N ILE A 51 2.31 -14.31 -8.73
CA ILE A 51 2.59 -14.16 -7.28
C ILE A 51 2.99 -15.48 -6.62
N LYS A 52 2.54 -16.62 -7.14
CA LYS A 52 2.82 -17.93 -6.53
C LYS A 52 4.22 -18.43 -6.83
N THR A 53 4.79 -18.08 -7.99
CA THR A 53 6.06 -18.62 -8.49
C THR A 53 7.16 -17.57 -8.54
N ASP A 54 6.83 -16.32 -8.84
CA ASP A 54 7.82 -15.26 -8.97
C ASP A 54 8.29 -14.76 -7.60
N PRO A 55 9.58 -14.37 -7.46
CA PRO A 55 10.14 -13.86 -6.22
C PRO A 55 9.72 -12.40 -5.97
N ILE A 56 8.45 -12.18 -5.66
CA ILE A 56 7.88 -10.84 -5.45
C ILE A 56 8.00 -10.44 -3.97
N ILE A 57 8.61 -9.28 -3.71
CA ILE A 57 8.72 -8.71 -2.36
C ILE A 57 7.56 -7.74 -2.13
N TRP A 58 6.85 -7.94 -1.03
CA TRP A 58 5.83 -7.04 -0.52
C TRP A 58 6.44 -6.11 0.54
N ILE A 59 6.07 -4.84 0.50
CA ILE A 59 6.60 -3.78 1.38
C ILE A 59 5.49 -3.26 2.29
N TYR A 60 5.78 -3.02 3.57
CA TYR A 60 4.90 -2.23 4.43
C TYR A 60 5.01 -0.74 4.09
N GLU A 61 3.85 -0.09 3.87
CA GLU A 61 3.73 1.25 3.29
C GLU A 61 4.05 2.40 4.26
N PHE A 62 4.75 2.16 5.37
CA PHE A 62 5.01 3.21 6.36
C PHE A 62 6.36 3.90 6.18
N LEU A 63 7.38 3.21 5.66
CA LEU A 63 8.70 3.83 5.44
C LEU A 63 9.53 3.03 4.42
N PHE A 64 9.79 3.66 3.27
CA PHE A 64 10.68 3.16 2.23
C PHE A 64 11.28 4.31 1.43
N VAL A 65 12.39 4.05 0.74
CA VAL A 65 13.12 4.99 -0.12
C VAL A 65 13.28 4.34 -1.48
N VAL A 66 13.05 5.11 -2.54
CA VAL A 66 13.33 4.71 -3.92
C VAL A 66 14.50 5.54 -4.43
N THR A 67 15.53 4.86 -4.94
CA THR A 67 16.72 5.49 -5.53
C THR A 67 16.84 5.11 -7.00
N ARG A 68 17.62 5.91 -7.74
CA ARG A 68 17.87 5.66 -9.16
C ARG A 68 18.62 4.34 -9.35
N ASP A 69 18.18 3.55 -10.33
CA ASP A 69 18.84 2.33 -10.79
C ASP A 69 18.73 2.25 -12.32
N SER A 70 19.57 3.04 -13.00
CA SER A 70 19.75 2.98 -14.46
C SER A 70 18.44 3.08 -15.27
N GLY A 71 17.46 3.85 -14.79
CA GLY A 71 16.17 4.05 -15.46
C GLY A 71 15.07 3.06 -15.04
N LYS A 72 15.39 1.99 -14.30
CA LYS A 72 14.38 1.05 -13.78
C LYS A 72 13.42 1.72 -12.80
N GLU A 73 13.86 2.76 -12.09
CA GLU A 73 13.01 3.55 -11.21
C GLU A 73 11.88 4.24 -11.99
N ILE A 74 12.13 4.64 -13.24
CA ILE A 74 11.13 5.27 -14.10
C ILE A 74 10.09 4.24 -14.52
N GLU A 75 10.53 3.06 -14.96
CA GLU A 75 9.64 1.95 -15.30
C GLU A 75 8.82 1.49 -14.09
N PHE A 76 9.46 1.40 -12.91
CA PHE A 76 8.76 1.14 -11.65
C PHE A 76 7.64 2.16 -11.39
N LEU A 77 7.91 3.47 -11.51
CA LEU A 77 6.91 4.51 -11.29
C LEU A 77 5.75 4.39 -12.31
N LYS A 78 6.04 4.07 -13.57
CA LYS A 78 5.02 3.83 -14.60
C LYS A 78 4.13 2.63 -14.23
N TYR A 79 4.72 1.48 -13.92
CA TYR A 79 3.95 0.28 -13.55
C TYR A 79 3.17 0.46 -12.26
N TRP A 80 3.77 1.14 -11.27
CA TRP A 80 3.12 1.42 -10.00
C TRP A 80 1.91 2.33 -10.21
N GLY A 81 2.05 3.40 -10.99
CA GLY A 81 0.93 4.29 -11.37
C GLY A 81 -0.20 3.52 -12.04
N LYS A 82 0.11 2.70 -13.06
CA LYS A 82 -0.90 1.87 -13.75
C LYS A 82 -1.62 0.92 -12.80
N LEU A 83 -0.87 0.20 -11.96
CA LEU A 83 -1.46 -0.73 -11.00
C LEU A 83 -2.27 -0.03 -9.90
N ALA A 84 -1.88 1.18 -9.48
CA ALA A 84 -2.63 1.97 -8.52
C ALA A 84 -3.99 2.38 -9.07
N LEU A 85 -4.05 2.88 -10.31
CA LEU A 85 -5.31 3.21 -10.98
C LEU A 85 -6.18 1.97 -11.20
N TYR A 86 -5.57 0.84 -11.60
CA TYR A 86 -6.29 -0.43 -11.75
C TYR A 86 -6.87 -0.91 -10.41
N ALA A 87 -6.12 -0.78 -9.31
CA ALA A 87 -6.60 -1.11 -7.97
C ALA A 87 -7.76 -0.21 -7.55
N GLU A 88 -7.63 1.10 -7.75
CA GLU A 88 -8.69 2.06 -7.41
C GLU A 88 -9.97 1.81 -8.22
N LEU A 89 -9.85 1.54 -9.53
CA LEU A 89 -10.98 1.22 -10.40
C LEU A 89 -11.79 0.00 -9.91
N HIS A 90 -11.10 -0.95 -9.28
CA HIS A 90 -11.71 -2.17 -8.72
C HIS A 90 -12.03 -2.06 -7.22
N GLY A 91 -11.99 -0.86 -6.64
CA GLY A 91 -12.35 -0.60 -5.24
C GLY A 91 -11.26 -0.94 -4.22
N HIS A 92 -10.04 -1.27 -4.66
CA HIS A 92 -8.88 -1.65 -3.85
C HIS A 92 -7.93 -0.46 -3.55
N HIS A 93 -8.47 0.65 -3.05
CA HIS A 93 -7.74 1.91 -2.84
C HIS A 93 -6.88 1.97 -1.55
N LYS A 94 -6.95 0.97 -0.66
CA LYS A 94 -6.34 1.03 0.69
C LYS A 94 -5.06 0.20 0.87
N HIS A 95 -4.52 -0.40 -0.20
CA HIS A 95 -3.40 -1.35 -0.10
C HIS A 95 -2.37 -1.19 -1.25
N PRO A 96 -1.77 0.00 -1.45
CA PRO A 96 -0.78 0.24 -2.51
C PRO A 96 0.45 -0.68 -2.45
N ALA A 97 0.77 -1.32 -1.33
CA ALA A 97 1.91 -2.21 -1.14
C ALA A 97 2.00 -3.33 -2.17
N TYR A 98 0.86 -3.91 -2.54
CA TYR A 98 0.83 -4.98 -3.54
C TYR A 98 1.19 -4.43 -4.91
N ALA A 99 0.69 -3.25 -5.26
CA ALA A 99 1.05 -2.57 -6.50
C ALA A 99 2.55 -2.23 -6.53
N ILE A 100 3.11 -1.74 -5.42
CA ILE A 100 4.55 -1.43 -5.31
C ILE A 100 5.39 -2.68 -5.57
N GLY A 101 5.11 -3.78 -4.86
CA GLY A 101 5.87 -5.02 -5.00
C GLY A 101 5.83 -5.60 -6.42
N LEU A 102 4.64 -5.61 -7.05
CA LEU A 102 4.45 -6.07 -8.42
C LEU A 102 5.18 -5.17 -9.43
N ALA A 103 5.06 -3.85 -9.28
CA ALA A 103 5.73 -2.88 -10.15
C ALA A 103 7.25 -2.99 -10.06
N ALA A 104 7.79 -3.16 -8.86
CA ALA A 104 9.22 -3.32 -8.65
C ALA A 104 9.74 -4.63 -9.28
N ALA A 105 9.02 -5.74 -9.09
CA ALA A 105 9.33 -7.01 -9.72
C ALA A 105 9.33 -6.90 -11.25
N LYS A 106 8.31 -6.27 -11.84
CA LYS A 106 8.21 -6.08 -13.30
C LYS A 106 9.34 -5.20 -13.85
N ALA A 107 9.70 -4.13 -13.13
CA ALA A 107 10.76 -3.22 -13.53
C ALA A 107 12.17 -3.79 -13.28
N GLY A 108 12.30 -4.94 -12.60
CA GLY A 108 13.59 -5.46 -12.15
C GLY A 108 14.27 -4.57 -11.12
N LEU A 109 13.49 -3.78 -10.37
CA LEU A 109 13.97 -2.87 -9.35
C LEU A 109 14.07 -3.62 -8.00
N PRO A 110 15.28 -3.80 -7.45
CA PRO A 110 15.46 -4.66 -6.28
C PRO A 110 14.89 -4.01 -5.02
N ILE A 111 14.25 -4.81 -4.17
CA ILE A 111 13.74 -4.37 -2.86
C ILE A 111 14.63 -4.96 -1.75
N ARG A 112 15.04 -4.12 -0.80
CA ARG A 112 15.94 -4.48 0.30
C ARG A 112 15.35 -4.05 1.64
N HIS A 113 15.63 -4.84 2.67
CA HIS A 113 15.35 -4.44 4.05
C HIS A 113 16.51 -3.59 4.60
N ASP A 114 16.19 -2.50 5.28
CA ASP A 114 17.14 -1.72 6.07
C ASP A 114 16.50 -1.20 7.36
N VAL A 115 17.28 -1.07 8.42
CA VAL A 115 16.81 -0.55 9.72
C VAL A 115 16.61 0.97 9.70
N MET A 116 17.18 1.66 8.72
CA MET A 116 17.10 3.10 8.52
C MET A 116 17.54 3.90 9.76
N ASN A 117 18.68 3.51 10.33
CA ASN A 117 19.23 4.05 11.58
C ASN A 117 19.40 5.57 11.54
N GLY A 118 18.69 6.32 12.38
CA GLY A 118 18.76 7.79 12.42
C GLY A 118 17.57 8.48 11.75
N ILE A 119 16.63 7.73 11.18
CA ILE A 119 15.29 8.23 10.85
C ILE A 119 14.38 7.94 12.03
N ASP A 120 13.97 9.00 12.74
CA ASP A 120 12.90 8.90 13.73
C ASP A 120 11.54 9.07 13.02
N PHE A 121 10.61 8.17 13.31
CA PHE A 121 9.25 8.22 12.78
C PHE A 121 8.28 7.62 13.79
N PHE A 122 7.05 8.13 13.77
CA PHE A 122 5.94 7.63 14.58
C PHE A 122 4.90 6.96 13.69
N ASP A 123 4.60 5.69 13.98
CA ASP A 123 3.43 4.97 13.47
C ASP A 123 2.81 4.26 14.68
N ASP A 124 1.53 4.49 14.93
CA ASP A 124 0.85 4.01 16.14
C ASP A 124 0.89 2.48 16.27
N ARG A 125 0.85 1.74 15.16
CA ARG A 125 0.89 0.27 15.14
C ARG A 125 2.29 -0.22 15.47
N VAL A 126 3.31 0.40 14.87
CA VAL A 126 4.72 0.08 15.15
C VAL A 126 5.03 0.40 16.62
N GLU A 127 4.55 1.53 17.11
CA GLU A 127 4.83 1.98 18.46
C GLU A 127 4.13 1.11 19.52
N LYS A 128 2.88 0.70 19.28
CA LYS A 128 2.19 -0.30 20.12
C LYS A 128 2.98 -1.60 20.22
N VAL A 129 3.60 -2.06 19.12
CA VAL A 129 4.45 -3.26 19.12
C VAL A 129 5.77 -3.03 19.86
N ARG A 130 6.37 -1.84 19.78
CA ARG A 130 7.57 -1.49 20.56
C ARG A 130 7.28 -1.44 22.05
N ILE A 131 6.17 -0.80 22.45
CA ILE A 131 5.71 -0.76 23.84
C ILE A 131 5.44 -2.17 24.36
N SER A 132 4.75 -3.02 23.59
CA SER A 132 4.49 -4.40 24.01
C SER A 132 5.75 -5.26 24.13
N LYS A 133 6.87 -4.84 23.53
CA LYS A 133 8.19 -5.46 23.65
C LYS A 133 9.11 -4.77 24.67
N GLY A 134 8.63 -3.74 25.38
CA GLY A 134 9.43 -2.96 26.33
C GLY A 134 10.50 -2.09 25.68
N GLN A 135 10.38 -1.80 24.38
CA GLN A 135 11.38 -1.05 23.59
C GLN A 135 11.10 0.45 23.54
N SER A 136 9.98 0.89 24.09
CA SER A 136 9.58 2.31 24.14
C SER A 136 8.68 2.57 25.34
N ASP A 137 8.72 3.80 25.85
CA ASP A 137 7.88 4.26 26.95
C ASP A 137 6.55 4.82 26.42
N SER A 138 5.45 4.26 26.93
CA SER A 138 4.10 4.69 26.59
C SER A 138 3.83 6.15 26.99
N ASN A 139 4.38 6.60 28.12
CA ASN A 139 4.14 7.94 28.63
C ASN A 139 4.85 8.98 27.75
N ALA A 140 6.12 8.73 27.40
CA ALA A 140 6.91 9.60 26.52
C ALA A 140 6.28 9.78 25.12
N LYS A 141 5.51 8.79 24.63
CA LYS A 141 4.89 8.84 23.30
C LYS A 141 3.40 9.20 23.29
N GLN A 142 2.80 9.42 24.46
CA GLN A 142 1.37 9.68 24.58
C GLN A 142 0.92 10.93 23.80
N MET A 143 1.73 11.99 23.78
CA MET A 143 1.43 13.19 22.99
C MET A 143 1.27 12.90 21.49
N TYR A 144 2.04 11.96 20.93
CA TYR A 144 1.94 11.59 19.52
C TYR A 144 0.67 10.77 19.24
N PHE A 145 0.30 9.87 20.15
CA PHE A 145 -0.98 9.14 20.05
C PHE A 145 -2.18 10.09 20.13
N GLU A 146 -2.16 11.06 21.04
CA GLU A 146 -3.22 12.06 21.18
C GLU A 146 -3.30 12.98 19.97
N ALA A 147 -2.15 13.45 19.46
CA ALA A 147 -2.08 14.25 18.24
C ALA A 147 -2.64 13.49 17.03
N GLN A 148 -2.24 12.22 16.83
CA GLN A 148 -2.79 11.38 15.76
C GLN A 148 -4.30 11.19 15.92
N LYS A 149 -4.78 10.89 17.14
CA LYS A 149 -6.21 10.71 17.41
C LYS A 149 -7.03 11.98 17.12
N ALA A 150 -6.51 13.16 17.45
CA ALA A 150 -7.15 14.44 17.16
C ALA A 150 -7.23 14.71 15.65
N LEU A 151 -6.21 14.32 14.88
CA LEU A 151 -6.19 14.43 13.42
C LEU A 151 -7.15 13.44 12.75
N GLU A 152 -7.20 12.19 13.23
CA GLU A 152 -8.08 11.16 12.68
C GLU A 152 -9.56 11.41 13.01
N ASN A 153 -9.84 11.97 14.19
CA ASN A 153 -11.19 12.18 14.70
C ASN A 153 -11.38 13.65 15.13
N PRO A 154 -11.40 14.60 14.17
CA PRO A 154 -11.57 16.00 14.49
C PRO A 154 -12.93 16.24 15.15
N GLN A 155 -12.91 16.93 16.29
CA GLN A 155 -14.14 17.32 16.98
C GLN A 155 -14.93 18.32 16.12
N GLY A 156 -16.23 18.11 15.98
CA GLY A 156 -17.09 18.93 15.15
C GLY A 156 -18.56 18.65 15.40
N SER A 157 -19.40 19.65 15.11
CA SER A 157 -20.86 19.54 15.24
C SER A 157 -21.41 18.43 14.35
N ILE A 158 -22.54 17.84 14.76
CA ILE A 158 -23.22 16.76 14.02
C ILE A 158 -23.57 17.23 12.60
N SER A 159 -24.01 18.48 12.42
CA SER A 159 -24.30 19.08 11.13
C SER A 159 -23.06 19.18 10.23
N LYS A 160 -21.92 19.61 10.78
CA LYS A 160 -20.65 19.65 10.05
C LYS A 160 -20.18 18.25 9.66
N LYS A 161 -20.34 17.25 10.54
CA LYS A 161 -20.03 15.85 10.24
C LYS A 161 -20.91 15.30 9.12
N ALA A 162 -22.20 15.61 9.12
CA ALA A 162 -23.13 15.21 8.06
C ALA A 162 -22.78 15.88 6.72
N MET A 163 -22.54 17.20 6.72
CA MET A 163 -22.13 17.93 5.52
C MET A 163 -20.82 17.38 4.93
N ASN A 164 -19.80 17.17 5.78
CA ASN A 164 -18.53 16.57 5.35
C ASN A 164 -18.73 15.18 4.74
N LYS A 165 -19.70 14.40 5.23
CA LYS A 165 -20.01 13.09 4.66
C LYS A 165 -20.62 13.22 3.27
N VAL A 166 -21.55 14.15 3.06
CA VAL A 166 -22.13 14.43 1.74
C VAL A 166 -21.07 14.90 0.75
N VAL A 167 -20.23 15.86 1.14
CA VAL A 167 -19.11 16.34 0.32
C VAL A 167 -18.19 15.19 -0.09
N LYS A 168 -17.79 14.34 0.86
CA LYS A 168 -16.97 13.15 0.56
C LYS A 168 -17.61 12.20 -0.45
N TYR A 169 -18.94 12.00 -0.40
CA TYR A 169 -19.61 11.17 -1.40
C TYR A 169 -19.63 11.82 -2.79
N MET A 170 -19.83 13.13 -2.86
CA MET A 170 -19.77 13.87 -4.13
C MET A 170 -18.36 13.82 -4.72
N GLU A 171 -17.34 14.09 -3.90
CA GLU A 171 -15.93 13.98 -4.29
C GLU A 171 -15.60 12.58 -4.78
N TYR A 172 -16.00 11.55 -4.03
CA TYR A 172 -15.80 10.17 -4.44
C TYR A 172 -16.48 9.86 -5.77
N GLY A 173 -17.72 10.32 -5.99
CA GLY A 173 -18.43 10.13 -7.25
C GLY A 173 -17.73 10.81 -8.44
N TYR A 174 -17.25 12.04 -8.23
CA TYR A 174 -16.47 12.79 -9.22
C TYR A 174 -15.15 12.08 -9.54
N HIS A 175 -14.37 11.72 -8.52
CA HIS A 175 -13.09 11.02 -8.70
C HIS A 175 -13.27 9.66 -9.35
N SER A 176 -14.29 8.90 -8.97
CA SER A 176 -14.59 7.60 -9.59
C SER A 176 -14.97 7.74 -11.06
N THR A 177 -15.80 8.73 -11.39
CA THR A 177 -16.19 9.00 -12.79
C THR A 177 -15.00 9.44 -13.61
N ARG A 178 -14.21 10.40 -13.09
CA ARG A 178 -12.99 10.88 -13.73
C ARG A 178 -11.98 9.75 -13.95
N LEU A 179 -11.79 8.88 -12.95
CA LEU A 179 -10.91 7.72 -13.05
C LEU A 179 -11.34 6.81 -14.19
N LYS A 180 -12.62 6.43 -14.24
CA LYS A 180 -13.17 5.60 -15.32
C LYS A 180 -12.93 6.20 -16.69
N VAL A 181 -13.23 7.49 -16.88
CA VAL A 181 -13.00 8.19 -18.15
C VAL A 181 -11.52 8.19 -18.51
N THR A 182 -10.64 8.49 -17.55
CA THR A 182 -9.18 8.52 -17.76
C THR A 182 -8.67 7.14 -18.18
N THR A 183 -9.04 6.08 -17.46
CA THR A 183 -8.62 4.70 -17.76
C THR A 183 -9.21 4.17 -19.06
N LEU A 184 -10.41 4.62 -19.46
CA LEU A 184 -11.01 4.26 -20.75
C LEU A 184 -10.23 4.87 -21.92
N ILE A 185 -9.74 6.10 -21.78
CA ILE A 185 -9.05 6.83 -22.84
C ILE A 185 -7.57 6.43 -22.94
N GLU A 186 -6.88 6.27 -21.81
CA GLU A 186 -5.43 6.08 -21.80
C GLU A 186 -4.99 4.67 -22.20
N ASP A 187 -5.62 3.62 -21.66
CA ASP A 187 -5.18 2.23 -21.85
C ASP A 187 -6.31 1.24 -21.54
N PHE A 188 -7.36 1.26 -22.38
CA PHE A 188 -8.54 0.42 -22.21
C PHE A 188 -8.21 -1.06 -22.00
N ASP A 189 -7.26 -1.58 -22.78
CA ASP A 189 -6.87 -2.99 -22.74
C ASP A 189 -6.23 -3.36 -21.40
N PHE A 190 -5.36 -2.51 -20.87
CA PHE A 190 -4.79 -2.73 -19.56
C PHE A 190 -5.86 -2.69 -18.45
N TYR A 191 -6.77 -1.71 -18.48
CA TYR A 191 -7.68 -1.50 -17.35
C TYR A 191 -8.95 -2.36 -17.34
N TYR A 192 -9.47 -2.74 -18.50
CA TYR A 192 -10.80 -3.37 -18.62
C TYR A 192 -10.80 -4.79 -19.17
N ARG A 193 -9.77 -5.22 -19.92
CA ARG A 193 -9.68 -6.62 -20.35
C ARG A 193 -9.18 -7.50 -19.20
N SER A 194 -9.36 -8.82 -19.29
CA SER A 194 -8.86 -9.76 -18.27
C SER A 194 -7.41 -10.14 -18.51
#